data_AF-A0A3M6UA11-F1
#
_entry.id   AF-A0A3M6UA11-F1
#
_cell.length_a   1.000
_cell.length_b   1.000
_cell.length_c   1.000
_cell.angle_alpha   90.00
_cell.angle_beta   90.00
_cell.angle_gamma   90.00
#
_symmetry.space_group_name_H-M   'P 1'
#
loop_
_entity.id
_entity.type
_entity.pdbx_description
1 polymer ?
#
loop_
_entity_poly.entity_id
_entity_poly.type
_entity_poly.pdbx_seq_one_letter_code
_entity_poly.pdbx_strand_id
1 'polypeptide(L)' 'MSAEWFVVFPSTRAERDDIKEGFFRFGGFPYAIEFIDVNHVRIAAPRENEPDFMNRKGFQSIKMSRQSAAIE' A
#
# COMPACT_ATOMS: atom_id res chain seq x y z
N MET A 1 6.60 -8.42 21.98
CA MET A 1 5.51 -8.64 21.01
C MET A 1 6.14 -9.28 19.78
N SER A 2 5.66 -10.45 19.34
CA SER A 2 6.22 -11.10 18.15
C SER A 2 5.85 -10.34 16.88
N ALA A 3 6.75 -10.33 15.89
CA ALA A 3 6.62 -9.61 14.61
C ALA A 3 5.48 -10.13 13.72
N GLU A 4 4.87 -11.26 14.08
CA GLU A 4 3.79 -11.94 13.34
C GLU A 4 2.49 -11.13 13.15
N TRP A 5 2.37 -9.96 13.78
CA TRP A 5 1.20 -9.06 13.69
C TRP A 5 1.43 -7.77 12.91
N PHE A 6 2.60 -7.60 12.29
CA PHE A 6 2.98 -6.37 11.61
C PHE A 6 3.17 -6.58 10.11
N VAL A 7 2.73 -5.61 9.31
CA VAL A 7 3.11 -5.54 7.90
C VAL A 7 4.57 -5.10 7.85
N VAL A 8 5.45 -5.97 7.37
CA VAL A 8 6.87 -5.67 7.17
C VAL A 8 7.08 -5.37 5.69
N PHE A 9 7.47 -4.13 5.39
CA PHE A 9 7.80 -3.72 4.04
C PHE A 9 9.26 -4.07 3.71
N PRO A 10 9.57 -4.45 2.44
CA PRO A 10 10.94 -4.69 2.02
C PRO A 10 11.78 -3.42 2.16
N SER A 11 12.86 -3.53 2.94
CA SER A 11 13.65 -2.40 3.40
C SER A 11 14.90 -2.21 2.54
N THR A 12 15.43 -3.29 1.98
CA THR A 12 16.65 -3.26 1.17
C THR A 12 16.33 -3.22 -0.32
N ARG A 13 17.31 -2.74 -1.11
CA ARG A 13 17.20 -2.78 -2.57
C ARG A 13 17.15 -4.21 -3.11
N ALA A 14 17.97 -5.10 -2.56
CA ALA A 14 18.02 -6.50 -2.97
C ALA A 14 16.66 -7.18 -2.80
N GLU A 15 16.05 -7.06 -1.61
CA GLU A 15 14.70 -7.60 -1.37
C GLU A 15 13.67 -7.06 -2.38
N ARG A 16 13.69 -5.75 -2.66
CA ARG A 16 12.76 -5.14 -3.62
C ARG A 16 12.98 -5.64 -5.03
N ASP A 17 14.23 -5.83 -5.44
CA ASP A 17 14.56 -6.27 -6.79
C ASP A 17 14.18 -7.75 -6.99
N ASP A 18 14.40 -8.61 -5.99
CA ASP A 18 13.95 -10.01 -5.98
C ASP A 18 12.41 -10.11 -6.06
N ILE A 19 11.69 -9.29 -5.28
CA ILE A 19 10.23 -9.26 -5.29
C ILE A 19 9.67 -8.80 -6.64
N LYS A 20 10.24 -7.74 -7.23
CA LYS A 20 9.83 -7.25 -8.56
C LYS A 20 10.02 -8.32 -9.63
N GLU A 21 11.15 -9.03 -9.60
CA GLU A 21 11.40 -10.11 -10.53
C GLU A 21 10.35 -11.23 -10.36
N GLY A 22 10.04 -11.60 -9.12
CA GLY A 22 8.98 -12.55 -8.81
C GLY A 22 7.62 -12.15 -9.39
N PHE A 23 7.21 -10.90 -9.21
CA PHE A 23 5.94 -10.40 -9.75
C PHE A 23 5.93 -10.24 -11.27
N PHE A 24 7.07 -9.88 -11.86
CA PHE A 24 7.21 -9.86 -13.31
C PHE A 24 7.07 -11.27 -13.89
N ARG A 25 7.70 -12.27 -13.28
CA ARG A 25 7.57 -13.69 -13.69
C ARG A 25 6.16 -14.24 -13.45
N PHE A 26 5.51 -13.87 -12.35
CA PHE A 26 4.17 -14.35 -11.99
C PHE A 26 3.08 -13.79 -12.91
N GLY A 27 3.13 -12.51 -13.26
CA GLY A 27 2.03 -11.85 -13.97
C GLY A 27 2.41 -10.64 -14.82
N GLY A 28 3.70 -10.45 -15.11
CA GLY A 28 4.16 -9.34 -15.96
C GLY A 28 4.04 -7.96 -15.30
N PHE A 29 4.14 -7.90 -13.96
CA PHE A 29 4.11 -6.63 -13.22
C PHE A 29 5.55 -6.11 -12.97
N PRO A 30 6.11 -5.24 -13.82
CA PRO A 30 7.55 -4.91 -13.81
C PRO A 30 8.04 -4.12 -12.60
N TYR A 31 7.13 -3.50 -11.85
CA TYR A 31 7.47 -2.62 -10.71
C TYR A 31 6.63 -2.90 -9.46
N ALA A 32 5.89 -4.01 -9.44
CA ALA A 32 5.17 -4.41 -8.24
C ALA A 32 6.17 -4.84 -7.17
N ILE A 33 5.99 -4.35 -5.95
CA ILE A 33 6.75 -4.77 -4.75
C ILE A 33 5.84 -5.37 -3.68
N GLU A 34 4.52 -5.24 -3.83
CA GLU A 34 3.53 -5.79 -2.91
C GLU A 34 2.12 -5.73 -3.52
N PHE A 35 1.21 -6.53 -2.95
CA PHE A 35 -0.22 -6.39 -3.11
C PHE A 35 -0.85 -6.18 -1.73
N ILE A 36 -1.46 -5.01 -1.53
CA ILE A 36 -2.17 -4.70 -0.29
C ILE A 36 -3.66 -4.72 -0.58
N ASP A 37 -4.39 -5.60 0.11
CA ASP A 37 -5.84 -5.54 0.13
C ASP A 37 -6.28 -4.40 1.05
N VAL A 38 -6.66 -3.26 0.44
CA VAL A 38 -7.07 -2.06 1.16
C VAL A 38 -8.57 -1.84 1.03
N ASN A 39 -9.21 -1.52 2.16
CA ASN A 39 -10.59 -1.06 2.17
C ASN A 39 -10.64 0.44 1.91
N HIS A 40 -11.36 0.84 0.86
CA HIS A 40 -11.64 2.23 0.54
C HIS A 40 -12.93 2.68 1.22
N VAL A 41 -12.82 3.63 2.14
CA VAL A 41 -13.99 4.25 2.78
C VAL A 41 -14.30 5.55 2.06
N ARG A 42 -15.52 5.68 1.53
CA ARG A 42 -15.98 6.90 0.86
C ARG A 42 -16.11 8.02 1.87
N ILE A 43 -15.62 9.21 1.53
CA ILE A 43 -15.68 10.40 2.38
C ILE A 43 -16.14 11.63 1.59
N ALA A 44 -16.53 12.68 2.30
CA ALA A 44 -16.53 14.03 1.78
C ALA A 44 -15.14 14.62 2.07
N ALA A 45 -14.30 14.74 1.05
CA ALA A 45 -12.94 15.22 1.22
C ALA A 45 -12.90 16.71 1.58
N PRO A 46 -11.85 17.15 2.30
CA PRO A 46 -11.53 18.56 2.41
C PRO A 46 -11.43 19.21 1.03
N ARG A 47 -11.76 20.51 0.93
CA ARG A 47 -11.59 21.28 -0.32
C ARG A 47 -10.11 21.50 -0.65
N GLU A 48 -9.26 21.50 0.37
CA GLU A 48 -7.81 21.55 0.22
C GLU A 48 -7.29 20.16 -0.16
N ASN A 49 -6.45 20.10 -1.19
CA ASN A 49 -5.87 18.85 -1.71
C ASN A 49 -6.91 17.80 -2.10
N GLU A 50 -8.06 18.24 -2.62
CA GLU A 50 -9.12 17.34 -3.12
C GLU A 50 -8.61 16.21 -4.05
N PRO A 51 -7.65 16.44 -4.97
CA PRO A 51 -7.09 15.38 -5.81
C PRO A 51 -6.45 14.22 -5.03
N ASP A 52 -5.93 14.46 -3.81
CA ASP A 52 -5.26 13.43 -3.00
C ASP A 52 -6.25 12.39 -2.46
N PHE A 53 -7.53 12.74 -2.39
CA PHE A 53 -8.59 11.85 -1.94
C PHE A 53 -9.29 11.13 -3.09
N MET A 54 -9.03 11.51 -4.35
CA MET A 54 -9.66 10.89 -5.51
C MET A 54 -9.05 9.52 -5.81
N ASN A 55 -9.87 8.48 -5.74
CA ASN A 55 -9.45 7.14 -6.16
C ASN A 55 -9.63 6.93 -7.67
N ARG A 56 -9.07 5.83 -8.18
CA ARG A 56 -9.21 5.43 -9.60
C ARG A 56 -10.64 5.03 -10.00
N LYS A 57 -11.58 4.92 -9.04
CA LYS A 57 -13.02 4.67 -9.28
C LYS A 57 -13.82 5.97 -9.40
N GLY A 58 -13.17 7.14 -9.33
CA GLY A 58 -13.81 8.44 -9.55
C GLY A 58 -14.57 8.98 -8.33
N PHE A 59 -14.28 8.51 -7.13
CA PHE A 59 -14.84 9.09 -5.90
C PHE A 59 -13.80 9.34 -4.83
N GLN A 60 -14.12 10.26 -3.93
CA GLN A 60 -13.28 10.61 -2.79
C GLN A 60 -13.30 9.50 -1.74
N SER A 61 -12.13 8.99 -1.38
CA SER A 61 -11.98 7.92 -0.38
C SER A 61 -10.65 7.99 0.35
N ILE A 62 -10.64 7.53 1.60
CA ILE A 62 -9.41 7.22 2.32
C ILE A 62 -9.16 5.71 2.30
N LYS A 63 -7.89 5.33 2.27
CA LYS A 63 -7.47 3.94 2.47
C LYS A 63 -7.42 3.68 3.96
N MET A 64 -8.20 2.71 4.44
CA MET A 64 -8.10 2.25 5.81
C MET A 64 -7.13 1.07 5.86
N SER A 65 -5.98 1.27 6.49
CA SER A 65 -5.03 0.21 6.83
C SER A 65 -4.67 0.36 8.30
N ARG A 66 -4.59 -0.75 9.03
CA ARG A 66 -4.09 -0.72 10.41
C ARG A 66 -2.64 -0.25 10.39
N GLN A 67 -2.39 0.98 10.84
CA GLN A 67 -1.04 1.43 11.13
C GLN A 67 -0.65 0.84 12.47
N SER A 68 0.24 -0.15 12.44
CA SER A 68 0.89 -0.62 13.65
C SER A 68 2.07 0.31 13.89
N ALA A 69 1.90 1.30 14.78
CA ALA A 69 3.00 2.14 15.21
C ALA A 69 4.05 1.26 15.92
N ALA A 70 5.26 1.19 15.37
CA ALA A 70 6.41 0.84 16.18
C ALA A 70 6.64 2.01 17.14
N ILE A 71 6.18 1.85 18.37
CA ILE A 71 6.59 2.72 19.47
C ILE A 71 8.01 2.28 19.79
N GLU A 72 8.98 3.17 19.58
CA GLU A 72 10.38 2.99 20.01
C GLU A 72 10.49 2.71 21.52
#